data_AF-A0A7L3I0C6-F1
#
_entry.id   AF-A0A7L3I0C6-F1
#
_cell.length_a   1.000
_cell.length_b   1.000
_cell.length_c   1.000
_cell.angle_alpha   90.00
_cell.angle_beta   90.00
_cell.angle_gamma   90.00
#
_symmetry.space_group_name_H-M   'P 1'
#
loop_
_entity.id
_entity.type
_entity.pdbx_description
1 polymer ?
#
loop_
_entity_poly.entity_id
_entity_poly.type
_entity_poly.pdbx_seq_one_letter_code
_entity_poly.pdbx_strand_id
1 'polypeptide(L)'
;QVTAKTAFLFILPQYNVSVPTADGELVQYHYGLKDLVTILFYIFIAIILHAVVQEYALDKINRRLHLSKVKHSKFNESGQLVAFHLTSVIWCLYVVVTEGYISNPRSLWENYPHVYLPYQVKFFYLCQLAYWLHALPELYFQKVRKEEIPRQLRCIALYLLHIAGAYLLNLTRLGLILLLLQYLAEFFFHIARLVYFTDENNEKLFNVWAVVFVVTRLFTLTLYILVIGFGLPRVESQALDPERGNFFSFLFNNILFRMSVLLLVCLFQASVMWRFIRFQLRRWREYWNEQSSRKRAAASTKQQTKPLKRDSGYHENGVVKAENGTSPRSKKLKSP
;
A
#
# COMPACT_ATOMS: atom_id res chain seq x y z
N GLN A 1 -14.69 39.34 16.45
CA GLN A 1 -14.63 38.32 17.54
C GLN A 1 -15.53 37.11 17.29
N VAL A 2 -16.77 37.27 16.78
CA VAL A 2 -17.67 36.13 16.48
C VAL A 2 -17.10 35.19 15.40
N THR A 3 -16.56 35.73 14.31
CA THR A 3 -15.99 34.96 13.19
C THR A 3 -14.82 34.06 13.60
N ALA A 4 -13.97 34.53 14.53
CA ALA A 4 -12.84 33.74 15.04
C ALA A 4 -13.30 32.55 15.89
N LYS A 5 -14.32 32.73 16.73
CA LYS A 5 -14.92 31.64 17.52
C LYS A 5 -15.54 30.57 16.63
N THR A 6 -16.19 30.97 15.54
CA THR A 6 -16.73 30.03 14.55
C THR A 6 -15.63 29.29 13.80
N ALA A 7 -14.52 29.95 13.44
CA ALA A 7 -13.40 29.31 12.74
C ALA A 7 -12.71 28.20 13.56
N PHE A 8 -12.60 28.36 14.89
CA PHE A 8 -12.01 27.34 15.75
C PHE A 8 -12.77 26.00 15.75
N LEU A 9 -14.07 26.01 15.46
CA LEU A 9 -14.88 24.79 15.29
C LEU A 9 -14.38 23.93 14.12
N PHE A 10 -13.85 24.56 13.08
CA PHE A 10 -13.40 23.89 11.86
C PHE A 10 -11.92 23.49 11.92
N ILE A 11 -11.08 24.28 12.60
CA ILE A 11 -9.62 24.13 12.51
C ILE A 11 -9.07 23.17 13.58
N LEU A 12 -9.55 23.29 14.82
CA LEU A 12 -8.99 22.55 15.95
C LEU A 12 -9.78 21.25 16.21
N PRO A 13 -9.13 20.21 16.76
CA PRO A 13 -9.85 19.07 17.34
C PRO A 13 -10.85 19.54 18.41
N GLN A 14 -12.07 19.04 18.32
CA GLN A 14 -13.16 19.42 19.22
C GLN A 14 -13.14 18.56 20.50
N TYR A 15 -13.98 18.88 21.49
CA TYR A 15 -14.15 18.05 22.69
C TYR A 15 -12.91 17.94 23.59
N ASN A 16 -12.29 19.09 23.90
CA ASN A 16 -11.18 19.15 24.84
C ASN A 16 -11.67 19.03 26.30
N VAL A 17 -10.92 18.29 27.10
CA VAL A 17 -11.12 18.12 28.54
C VAL A 17 -9.78 18.43 29.21
N SER A 18 -9.76 19.39 30.13
CA SER A 18 -8.58 19.68 30.96
C SER A 18 -8.59 18.80 32.19
N VAL A 19 -7.51 18.02 32.35
CA VAL A 19 -7.28 17.18 33.52
C VAL A 19 -6.17 17.83 34.35
N PRO A 20 -6.43 18.24 35.61
CA PRO A 20 -5.39 18.78 36.47
C PRO A 20 -4.35 17.68 36.80
N THR A 21 -3.09 18.01 36.63
CA THR A 21 -1.92 17.16 36.88
C THR A 21 -0.91 17.89 37.78
N ALA A 22 0.02 17.16 38.40
CA ALA A 22 1.01 17.74 39.30
C ALA A 22 1.87 18.84 38.65
N ASP A 23 2.08 18.75 37.33
CA ASP A 23 2.90 19.69 36.55
C ASP A 23 2.08 20.73 35.74
N GLY A 24 0.76 20.82 35.96
CA GLY A 24 -0.14 21.75 35.26
C GLY A 24 -1.43 21.11 34.76
N GLU A 25 -2.03 21.64 33.69
CA GLU A 25 -3.24 21.07 33.08
C GLU A 25 -2.90 20.25 31.83
N LEU A 26 -3.25 18.97 31.83
CA LEU A 26 -3.16 18.11 30.66
C LEU A 26 -4.45 18.21 29.85
N VAL A 27 -4.37 18.66 28.59
CA VAL A 27 -5.53 18.71 27.70
C VAL A 27 -5.65 17.41 26.91
N GLN A 28 -6.76 16.72 27.09
CA GLN A 28 -7.11 15.50 26.36
C GLN A 28 -8.40 15.70 25.55
N TYR A 29 -8.68 14.80 24.61
CA TYR A 29 -9.80 14.90 23.71
C TYR A 29 -10.58 13.59 23.62
N HIS A 30 -11.91 13.64 23.52
CA HIS A 30 -12.70 12.47 23.15
C HIS A 30 -13.29 12.64 21.74
N TYR A 31 -13.79 11.57 21.12
CA TYR A 31 -14.44 11.72 19.81
C TYR A 31 -15.85 12.33 19.94
N GLY A 32 -16.35 12.94 18.87
CA GLY A 32 -17.77 13.30 18.80
C GLY A 32 -18.19 13.88 17.45
N LEU A 33 -19.49 14.16 17.29
CA LEU A 33 -20.08 14.57 16.01
C LEU A 33 -19.50 15.87 15.43
N LYS A 34 -19.06 16.81 16.28
CA LYS A 34 -18.43 18.05 15.81
C LYS A 34 -17.12 17.80 15.06
N ASP A 35 -16.49 16.63 15.24
CA ASP A 35 -15.31 16.25 14.48
C ASP A 35 -15.60 16.15 12.97
N LEU A 36 -16.86 15.89 12.56
CA LEU A 36 -17.25 15.90 11.15
C LEU A 36 -17.05 17.26 10.48
N VAL A 37 -17.24 18.34 11.25
CA VAL A 37 -17.03 19.72 10.77
C VAL A 37 -15.55 19.99 10.57
N THR A 38 -14.71 19.51 11.49
CA THR A 38 -13.25 19.55 11.36
C THR A 38 -12.77 18.73 10.16
N ILE A 39 -13.28 17.50 9.99
CA ILE A 39 -12.96 16.64 8.84
C ILE A 39 -13.33 17.34 7.53
N LEU A 40 -14.51 17.97 7.45
CA LEU A 40 -14.94 18.73 6.28
C LEU A 40 -13.96 19.85 5.93
N PHE A 41 -13.49 20.60 6.91
CA PHE A 41 -12.47 21.63 6.69
C PHE A 41 -11.17 21.04 6.12
N TYR A 42 -10.67 19.95 6.71
CA TYR A 42 -9.44 19.31 6.23
C TYR A 42 -9.62 18.58 4.88
N ILE A 43 -10.84 18.24 4.45
CA ILE A 43 -11.09 17.77 3.08
C ILE A 43 -10.71 18.85 2.08
N PHE A 44 -11.09 20.11 2.32
CA PHE A 44 -10.70 21.22 1.43
C PHE A 44 -9.19 21.44 1.40
N ILE A 45 -8.54 21.37 2.57
CA ILE A 45 -7.08 21.44 2.64
C ILE A 45 -6.44 20.29 1.84
N ALA A 46 -6.96 19.07 1.98
CA ALA A 46 -6.47 17.92 1.23
C ALA A 46 -6.63 18.08 -0.29
N ILE A 47 -7.74 18.65 -0.77
CA ILE A 47 -7.94 18.98 -2.20
C ILE A 47 -6.87 19.97 -2.68
N ILE A 48 -6.60 21.04 -1.93
CA ILE A 48 -5.58 22.03 -2.28
C ILE A 48 -4.19 21.39 -2.32
N LEU A 49 -3.84 20.62 -1.29
CA LEU A 49 -2.55 19.92 -1.23
C LEU A 49 -2.38 18.92 -2.37
N HIS A 50 -3.43 18.18 -2.72
CA HIS A 50 -3.44 17.27 -3.86
C HIS A 50 -3.11 18.02 -5.16
N ALA A 51 -3.80 19.14 -5.41
CA ALA A 51 -3.58 19.98 -6.58
C ALA A 51 -2.14 20.54 -6.62
N VAL A 52 -1.61 20.99 -5.49
CA VAL A 52 -0.22 21.48 -5.39
C VAL A 52 0.79 20.39 -5.73
N VAL A 53 0.63 19.19 -5.14
CA VAL A 53 1.51 18.05 -5.46
C VAL A 53 1.40 17.66 -6.94
N GLN A 54 0.20 17.71 -7.49
CA GLN A 54 -0.05 17.41 -8.90
C GLN A 54 0.69 18.39 -9.81
N GLU A 55 0.45 19.69 -9.65
CA GLU A 55 0.97 20.73 -10.52
C GLU A 55 2.49 20.93 -10.37
N TYR A 56 2.98 21.00 -9.13
CA TYR A 56 4.36 21.41 -8.86
C TYR A 56 5.35 20.25 -8.85
N ALA A 57 4.91 19.02 -8.59
CA ALA A 57 5.79 17.85 -8.59
C ALA A 57 5.48 16.90 -9.76
N LEU A 58 4.29 16.31 -9.78
CA LEU A 58 3.99 15.19 -10.68
C LEU A 58 3.95 15.62 -12.15
N ASP A 59 3.29 16.73 -12.48
CA ASP A 59 3.21 17.24 -13.84
C ASP A 59 4.57 17.73 -14.36
N LYS A 60 5.47 18.19 -13.47
CA LYS A 60 6.84 18.52 -13.85
C LYS A 60 7.66 17.28 -14.17
N ILE A 61 7.50 16.21 -13.40
CA ILE A 61 8.18 14.93 -13.64
C ILE A 61 7.66 14.26 -14.92
N ASN A 62 6.35 14.22 -15.12
CA ASN A 62 5.72 13.63 -16.30
C ASN A 62 6.15 14.31 -17.60
N ARG A 63 6.27 15.64 -17.60
CA ARG A 63 6.76 16.40 -18.76
C ARG A 63 8.16 15.97 -19.20
N ARG A 64 8.98 15.43 -18.30
CA ARG A 64 10.32 14.92 -18.60
C ARG A 64 10.33 13.45 -19.04
N LEU A 65 9.36 12.64 -18.61
CA LEU A 65 9.36 11.20 -18.81
C LEU A 65 8.62 10.72 -20.07
N HIS A 66 7.90 11.61 -20.78
CA HIS A 66 7.18 11.30 -22.03
C HIS A 66 6.38 9.98 -22.01
N LEU A 67 5.66 9.73 -20.92
CA LEU A 67 4.90 8.49 -20.71
C LEU A 67 3.65 8.43 -21.60
N SER A 68 3.24 7.22 -21.99
CA SER A 68 1.95 7.01 -22.66
C SER A 68 0.77 7.44 -21.78
N LYS A 69 -0.37 7.80 -22.39
CA LYS A 69 -1.56 8.28 -21.65
C LYS A 69 -1.99 7.35 -20.49
N VAL A 70 -1.90 6.04 -20.71
CA VAL A 70 -2.26 5.03 -19.69
C VAL A 70 -1.20 4.95 -18.58
N LYS A 71 0.09 4.98 -18.92
CA LYS A 71 1.18 5.00 -17.93
C LYS A 71 1.14 6.29 -17.12
N HIS A 72 0.88 7.43 -17.76
CA HIS A 72 0.77 8.75 -17.15
C HIS A 72 -0.30 8.81 -16.05
N SER A 73 -1.53 8.34 -16.33
CA SER A 73 -2.60 8.33 -15.32
C SER A 73 -2.24 7.46 -14.10
N LYS A 74 -1.63 6.29 -14.34
CA LYS A 74 -1.18 5.39 -13.27
C LYS A 74 0.02 5.93 -12.48
N PHE A 75 0.89 6.69 -13.15
CA PHE A 75 2.02 7.39 -12.54
C PHE A 75 1.50 8.48 -11.60
N ASN A 76 0.53 9.30 -12.03
CA ASN A 76 -0.09 10.32 -11.19
C ASN A 76 -0.75 9.75 -9.94
N GLU A 77 -1.58 8.72 -10.10
CA GLU A 77 -2.21 8.02 -8.97
C GLU A 77 -1.15 7.53 -7.96
N SER A 78 -0.09 6.90 -8.45
CA SER A 78 0.97 6.37 -7.58
C SER A 78 1.81 7.48 -6.97
N GLY A 79 2.07 8.57 -7.69
CA GLY A 79 2.82 9.73 -7.23
C GLY A 79 2.13 10.45 -6.08
N GLN A 80 0.82 10.65 -6.18
CA GLN A 80 0.01 11.22 -5.09
C GLN A 80 0.05 10.33 -3.85
N LEU A 81 -0.12 9.01 -4.03
CA LEU A 81 -0.08 8.05 -2.94
C LEU A 81 1.31 7.94 -2.30
N VAL A 82 2.41 8.09 -3.06
CA VAL A 82 3.77 8.19 -2.50
C VAL A 82 3.89 9.41 -1.58
N ALA A 83 3.48 10.59 -2.05
CA ALA A 83 3.58 11.82 -1.27
C ALA A 83 2.77 11.72 0.03
N PHE A 84 1.54 11.20 -0.06
CA PHE A 84 0.69 10.97 1.10
C PHE A 84 1.26 9.94 2.06
N HIS A 85 1.58 8.72 1.59
CA HIS A 85 2.05 7.66 2.46
C HIS A 85 3.38 8.00 3.13
N LEU A 86 4.30 8.69 2.44
CA LEU A 86 5.55 9.15 3.05
C LEU A 86 5.28 10.11 4.22
N THR A 87 4.46 11.14 3.96
CA THR A 87 4.13 12.15 4.97
C THR A 87 3.39 11.52 6.15
N SER A 88 2.42 10.64 5.88
CA SER A 88 1.65 9.94 6.91
C SER A 88 2.49 8.94 7.70
N VAL A 89 3.46 8.25 7.09
CA VAL A 89 4.39 7.36 7.81
C VAL A 89 5.26 8.16 8.77
N ILE A 90 5.86 9.26 8.31
CA ILE A 90 6.72 10.11 9.15
C ILE A 90 5.92 10.68 10.33
N TRP A 91 4.73 11.21 10.05
CA TRP A 91 3.86 11.77 11.09
C TRP A 91 3.36 10.68 12.06
N CYS A 92 2.88 9.54 11.56
CA CYS A 92 2.41 8.46 12.43
C CYS A 92 3.56 7.91 13.30
N LEU A 93 4.75 7.74 12.74
CA LEU A 93 5.93 7.33 13.50
C LEU A 93 6.25 8.33 14.62
N TYR A 94 6.22 9.63 14.31
CA TYR A 94 6.41 10.69 15.31
C TYR A 94 5.39 10.58 16.46
N VAL A 95 4.10 10.43 16.14
CA VAL A 95 3.04 10.28 17.16
C VAL A 95 3.27 9.03 18.01
N VAL A 96 3.51 7.89 17.37
CA VAL A 96 3.67 6.60 18.04
C VAL A 96 4.90 6.57 18.95
N VAL A 97 6.00 7.22 18.55
CA VAL A 97 7.22 7.36 19.38
C VAL A 97 6.99 8.31 20.54
N THR A 98 6.38 9.48 20.28
CA THR A 98 6.12 10.51 21.31
C THR A 98 5.20 9.98 22.40
N GLU A 99 4.19 9.20 22.03
CA GLU A 99 3.22 8.62 22.97
C GLU A 99 3.67 7.27 23.55
N GLY A 100 4.82 6.74 23.14
CA GLY A 100 5.41 5.51 23.69
C GLY A 100 4.67 4.21 23.36
N TYR A 101 3.83 4.18 22.32
CA TYR A 101 2.97 3.02 22.02
C TYR A 101 3.71 1.77 21.50
N ILE A 102 4.96 1.90 21.03
CA ILE A 102 5.78 0.76 20.57
C ILE A 102 6.49 0.04 21.72
N SER A 103 6.84 0.74 22.79
CA SER A 103 7.76 0.24 23.81
C SER A 103 7.18 -0.91 24.64
N ASN A 104 5.87 -0.91 24.85
CA ASN A 104 5.18 -1.96 25.59
C ASN A 104 3.97 -2.46 24.79
N PRO A 105 3.97 -3.70 24.26
CA PRO A 105 2.84 -4.26 23.52
C PRO A 105 1.54 -4.27 24.33
N ARG A 106 1.62 -4.39 25.66
CA ARG A 106 0.45 -4.41 26.54
C ARG A 106 -0.31 -3.08 26.55
N SER A 107 0.39 -1.97 26.26
CA SER A 107 -0.21 -0.64 26.16
C SER A 107 -1.30 -0.53 25.08
N LEU A 108 -1.31 -1.46 24.11
CA LEU A 108 -2.30 -1.48 23.02
C LEU A 108 -3.70 -1.88 23.46
N TRP A 109 -3.85 -2.55 24.60
CA TRP A 109 -5.16 -2.91 25.18
C TRP A 109 -5.33 -2.51 26.64
N GLU A 110 -4.26 -2.15 27.35
CA GLU A 110 -4.38 -1.61 28.70
C GLU A 110 -5.26 -0.36 28.74
N ASN A 111 -6.13 -0.31 29.75
CA ASN A 111 -7.09 0.78 29.97
C ASN A 111 -8.02 1.00 28.77
N TYR A 112 -8.30 -0.04 27.97
CA TYR A 112 -9.34 0.01 26.96
C TYR A 112 -10.72 0.16 27.62
N PRO A 113 -11.65 0.97 27.07
CA PRO A 113 -11.52 1.86 25.91
C PRO A 113 -10.63 3.09 26.11
N HIS A 114 -9.85 3.43 25.08
CA HIS A 114 -9.01 4.64 25.04
C HIS A 114 -9.82 5.90 24.69
N VAL A 115 -10.77 6.25 25.56
CA VAL A 115 -11.71 7.38 25.36
C VAL A 115 -10.98 8.72 25.25
N TYR A 116 -9.95 8.92 26.07
CA TYR A 116 -9.18 10.16 26.10
C TYR A 116 -7.94 10.04 25.21
N LEU A 117 -7.85 10.95 24.25
CA LEU A 117 -6.85 10.99 23.20
C LEU A 117 -5.98 12.23 23.37
N PRO A 118 -4.64 12.10 23.25
CA PRO A 118 -3.76 13.23 23.03
C PRO A 118 -4.14 14.00 21.77
N TYR A 119 -3.83 15.31 21.74
CA TYR A 119 -4.07 16.17 20.58
C TYR A 119 -3.52 15.55 19.29
N GLN A 120 -2.28 15.10 19.31
CA GLN A 120 -1.56 14.58 18.14
C GLN A 120 -2.26 13.33 17.57
N VAL A 121 -2.71 12.42 18.44
CA VAL A 121 -3.43 11.22 18.05
C VAL A 121 -4.76 11.58 17.40
N LYS A 122 -5.57 12.40 18.08
CA LYS A 122 -6.88 12.80 17.54
C LYS A 122 -6.72 13.53 16.21
N PHE A 123 -5.83 14.50 16.16
CA PHE A 123 -5.59 15.31 14.97
C PHE A 123 -5.13 14.46 13.78
N PHE A 124 -4.22 13.50 14.02
CA PHE A 124 -3.81 12.54 13.00
C PHE A 124 -5.02 11.80 12.41
N TYR A 125 -5.88 11.20 13.23
CA TYR A 125 -7.07 10.48 12.76
C TYR A 125 -8.01 11.35 11.93
N LEU A 126 -8.28 12.59 12.35
CA LEU A 126 -9.14 13.51 11.61
C LEU A 126 -8.56 13.85 10.23
N CYS A 127 -7.25 14.11 10.15
CA CYS A 127 -6.57 14.37 8.88
C CYS A 127 -6.53 13.14 7.98
N GLN A 128 -6.32 11.93 8.52
CA GLN A 128 -6.36 10.69 7.71
C GLN A 128 -7.76 10.44 7.14
N LEU A 129 -8.82 10.63 7.94
CA LEU A 129 -10.20 10.53 7.46
C LEU A 129 -10.50 11.57 6.36
N ALA A 130 -10.10 12.82 6.60
CA ALA A 130 -10.27 13.89 5.64
C ALA A 130 -9.55 13.59 4.31
N TYR A 131 -8.33 13.04 4.36
CA TYR A 131 -7.64 12.61 3.14
C TYR A 131 -8.42 11.50 2.43
N TRP A 132 -8.83 10.42 3.08
CA TRP A 132 -9.54 9.37 2.34
C TRP A 132 -10.91 9.82 1.81
N LEU A 133 -11.56 10.80 2.47
CA LEU A 133 -12.78 11.42 1.95
C LEU A 133 -12.52 12.38 0.78
N HIS A 134 -11.41 13.13 0.76
CA HIS A 134 -11.06 14.00 -0.38
C HIS A 134 -10.87 13.20 -1.68
N ALA A 135 -10.47 11.93 -1.56
CA ALA A 135 -10.29 11.07 -2.72
C ALA A 135 -11.59 10.83 -3.49
N LEU A 136 -12.77 10.98 -2.87
CA LEU A 136 -14.08 10.81 -3.52
C LEU A 136 -14.37 11.88 -4.60
N PRO A 137 -14.39 13.20 -4.28
CA PRO A 137 -14.52 14.22 -5.32
C PRO A 137 -13.34 14.21 -6.30
N GLU A 138 -12.15 13.79 -5.86
CA GLU A 138 -10.99 13.68 -6.76
C GLU A 138 -11.21 12.67 -7.90
N LEU A 139 -11.98 11.59 -7.67
CA LEU A 139 -12.38 10.67 -8.75
C LEU A 139 -13.08 11.40 -9.91
N TYR A 140 -13.88 12.41 -9.57
CA TYR A 140 -14.58 13.24 -10.53
C TYR A 140 -13.66 14.26 -11.18
N PHE A 141 -12.84 14.98 -10.40
CA PHE A 141 -11.91 15.99 -10.91
C PHE A 141 -10.87 15.41 -11.86
N GLN A 142 -10.35 14.21 -11.57
CA GLN A 142 -9.38 13.51 -12.42
C GLN A 142 -10.02 12.80 -13.63
N LYS A 143 -11.36 12.80 -13.73
CA LYS A 143 -12.11 12.09 -14.79
C LYS A 143 -11.67 10.62 -14.90
N VAL A 144 -11.62 9.94 -13.75
CA VAL A 144 -11.22 8.53 -13.68
C VAL A 144 -12.12 7.68 -14.57
N ARG A 145 -11.52 6.72 -15.26
CA ARG A 145 -12.24 5.83 -16.18
C ARG A 145 -13.25 4.99 -15.42
N LYS A 146 -14.44 4.78 -16.00
CA LYS A 146 -15.56 4.09 -15.34
C LYS A 146 -15.18 2.70 -14.86
N GLU A 147 -14.29 2.00 -15.56
CA GLU A 147 -13.80 0.67 -15.17
C GLU A 147 -12.90 0.69 -13.91
N GLU A 148 -12.27 1.82 -13.59
CA GLU A 148 -11.35 1.96 -12.44
C GLU A 148 -12.06 2.44 -11.17
N ILE A 149 -13.21 3.14 -11.31
CA ILE A 149 -14.00 3.69 -10.20
C ILE A 149 -14.33 2.63 -9.13
N PRO A 150 -14.87 1.43 -9.46
CA PRO A 150 -15.22 0.46 -8.42
C PRO A 150 -14.01 -0.03 -7.63
N ARG A 151 -12.83 -0.10 -8.26
CA ARG A 151 -11.59 -0.49 -7.58
C ARG A 151 -11.16 0.59 -6.58
N GLN A 152 -11.20 1.85 -6.99
CA GLN A 152 -10.78 2.98 -6.15
C GLN A 152 -11.78 3.23 -5.01
N LEU A 153 -13.09 3.16 -5.27
CA LEU A 153 -14.12 3.25 -4.23
C LEU A 153 -13.96 2.16 -3.16
N ARG A 154 -13.69 0.91 -3.56
CA ARG A 154 -13.40 -0.16 -2.59
C ARG A 154 -12.16 0.16 -1.76
N CYS A 155 -11.11 0.71 -2.36
CA CYS A 155 -9.89 1.10 -1.65
C CYS A 155 -10.21 2.19 -0.60
N ILE A 156 -10.87 3.27 -1.04
CA ILE A 156 -11.27 4.40 -0.19
C ILE A 156 -12.14 3.90 0.98
N ALA A 157 -13.16 3.08 0.67
CA ALA A 157 -14.05 2.53 1.69
C ALA A 157 -13.32 1.66 2.73
N LEU A 158 -12.35 0.84 2.31
CA LEU A 158 -11.58 -0.01 3.22
C LEU A 158 -10.69 0.84 4.16
N TYR A 159 -10.07 1.90 3.66
CA TYR A 159 -9.31 2.82 4.51
C TYR A 159 -10.21 3.59 5.48
N LEU A 160 -11.32 4.14 4.99
CA LEU A 160 -12.29 4.83 5.85
C LEU A 160 -12.84 3.90 6.94
N LEU A 161 -13.22 2.68 6.59
CA LEU A 161 -13.70 1.68 7.54
C LEU A 161 -12.65 1.36 8.61
N HIS A 162 -11.39 1.18 8.22
CA HIS A 162 -10.31 0.87 9.16
C HIS A 162 -10.02 2.05 10.10
N ILE A 163 -9.88 3.26 9.55
CA ILE A 163 -9.55 4.47 10.32
C ILE A 163 -10.72 4.85 11.22
N ALA A 164 -11.93 4.93 10.69
CA ALA A 164 -13.13 5.26 11.46
C ALA A 164 -13.45 4.15 12.48
N GLY A 165 -13.26 2.89 12.13
CA GLY A 165 -13.42 1.77 13.03
C GLY A 165 -12.49 1.87 14.24
N ALA A 166 -11.19 2.12 14.03
CA ALA A 166 -10.25 2.31 15.13
C ALA A 166 -10.59 3.54 16.00
N TYR A 167 -11.04 4.63 15.38
CA TYR A 167 -11.41 5.87 16.06
C TYR A 167 -12.69 5.70 16.91
N LEU A 168 -13.78 5.21 16.31
CA LEU A 168 -15.08 5.06 16.97
C LEU A 168 -15.11 3.92 17.99
N LEU A 169 -14.31 2.87 17.81
CA LEU A 169 -14.20 1.77 18.77
C LEU A 169 -13.23 2.08 19.92
N ASN A 170 -12.62 3.27 19.97
CA ASN A 170 -11.58 3.64 20.92
C ASN A 170 -10.39 2.65 20.93
N LEU A 171 -10.04 2.10 19.77
CA LEU A 171 -8.87 1.23 19.54
C LEU A 171 -7.74 2.01 18.85
N THR A 172 -7.58 3.28 19.21
CA THR A 172 -6.71 4.23 18.50
C THR A 172 -5.23 3.83 18.57
N ARG A 173 -4.77 3.29 19.71
CA ARG A 173 -3.38 2.83 19.86
C ARG A 173 -3.05 1.69 18.89
N LEU A 174 -3.91 0.67 18.83
CA LEU A 174 -3.77 -0.42 17.86
C LEU A 174 -3.86 0.12 16.43
N GLY A 175 -4.88 0.95 16.15
CA GLY A 175 -5.12 1.48 14.82
C GLY A 175 -3.95 2.30 14.27
N LEU A 176 -3.26 3.10 15.11
CA LEU A 176 -2.06 3.84 14.70
C LEU A 176 -0.94 2.91 14.21
N ILE A 177 -0.64 1.86 14.98
CA ILE A 177 0.41 0.90 14.60
C ILE A 177 0.03 0.16 13.31
N LEU A 178 -1.24 -0.25 13.19
CA LEU A 178 -1.72 -0.91 11.97
C LEU A 178 -1.66 0.01 10.74
N LEU A 179 -2.03 1.29 10.90
CA LEU A 179 -1.91 2.30 9.85
C LEU A 179 -0.45 2.55 9.47
N LEU A 180 0.46 2.64 10.44
CA LEU A 180 1.89 2.81 10.20
C LEU A 180 2.44 1.67 9.35
N LEU A 181 2.15 0.42 9.75
CA LEU A 181 2.56 -0.77 9.01
C LEU A 181 1.97 -0.80 7.58
N GLN A 182 0.67 -0.51 7.45
CA GLN A 182 -0.02 -0.48 6.17
C GLN A 182 0.55 0.59 5.24
N TYR A 183 0.72 1.83 5.71
CA TYR A 183 1.24 2.93 4.90
C TYR A 183 2.70 2.74 4.52
N LEU A 184 3.52 2.13 5.39
CA LEU A 184 4.90 1.78 5.04
C LEU A 184 4.93 0.79 3.86
N ALA A 185 4.12 -0.26 3.89
CA ALA A 185 4.06 -1.23 2.80
C ALA A 185 3.57 -0.61 1.48
N GLU A 186 2.55 0.25 1.53
CA GLU A 186 2.01 0.93 0.34
C GLU A 186 2.97 1.98 -0.21
N PHE A 187 3.72 2.68 0.65
CA PHE A 187 4.78 3.59 0.20
C PHE A 187 5.80 2.86 -0.68
N PHE A 188 6.33 1.73 -0.20
CA PHE A 188 7.27 0.92 -0.99
C PHE A 188 6.63 0.37 -2.27
N PHE A 189 5.35 0.00 -2.23
CA PHE A 189 4.62 -0.44 -3.42
C PHE A 189 4.58 0.64 -4.50
N HIS A 190 4.15 1.85 -4.13
CA HIS A 190 3.98 2.93 -5.07
C HIS A 190 5.32 3.47 -5.56
N ILE A 191 6.36 3.52 -4.72
CA ILE A 191 7.73 3.82 -5.16
C ILE A 191 8.22 2.79 -6.18
N ALA A 192 8.06 1.49 -5.91
CA ALA A 192 8.45 0.44 -6.85
C ALA A 192 7.71 0.59 -8.20
N ARG A 193 6.41 0.91 -8.15
CA ARG A 193 5.59 1.14 -9.34
C ARG A 193 6.02 2.39 -10.13
N LEU A 194 6.38 3.48 -9.47
CA LEU A 194 6.89 4.69 -10.14
C LEU A 194 8.23 4.42 -10.83
N VAL A 195 9.16 3.75 -10.14
CA VAL A 195 10.47 3.42 -10.72
C VAL A 195 10.34 2.45 -11.89
N TYR A 196 9.41 1.49 -11.81
CA TYR A 196 9.12 0.60 -12.93
C TYR A 196 8.58 1.32 -14.17
N PHE A 197 7.83 2.41 -14.00
CA PHE A 197 7.39 3.21 -15.15
C PHE A 197 8.52 3.99 -15.81
N THR A 198 9.60 4.29 -15.08
CA THR A 198 10.79 4.95 -15.62
C THR A 198 11.83 3.97 -16.18
N ASP A 199 12.00 2.83 -15.53
CA ASP A 199 12.96 1.80 -15.90
C ASP A 199 12.35 0.42 -15.62
N GLU A 200 11.91 -0.24 -16.69
CA GLU A 200 11.26 -1.55 -16.62
C GLU A 200 12.23 -2.66 -16.17
N ASN A 201 13.55 -2.43 -16.24
CA ASN A 201 14.56 -3.41 -15.81
C ASN A 201 14.79 -3.43 -14.29
N ASN A 202 14.26 -2.45 -13.55
CA ASN A 202 14.52 -2.31 -12.12
C ASN A 202 13.52 -3.07 -11.24
N GLU A 203 13.55 -4.40 -11.34
CA GLU A 203 12.69 -5.30 -10.58
C GLU A 203 13.02 -5.39 -9.07
N LYS A 204 14.18 -4.85 -8.66
CA LYS A 204 14.70 -4.99 -7.29
C LYS A 204 13.74 -4.38 -6.26
N LEU A 205 13.14 -3.24 -6.57
CA LEU A 205 12.22 -2.55 -5.66
C LEU A 205 10.92 -3.34 -5.43
N PHE A 206 10.43 -4.08 -6.43
CA PHE A 206 9.29 -4.96 -6.23
C PHE A 206 9.62 -6.14 -5.32
N ASN A 207 10.86 -6.61 -5.30
CA ASN A 207 11.29 -7.65 -4.36
C ASN A 207 11.38 -7.11 -2.93
N VAL A 208 11.90 -5.89 -2.74
CA VAL A 208 11.89 -5.20 -1.45
C VAL A 208 10.45 -5.03 -0.95
N TRP A 209 9.57 -4.51 -1.80
CA TRP A 209 8.15 -4.38 -1.48
C TRP A 209 7.52 -5.73 -1.12
N ALA A 210 7.82 -6.80 -1.85
CA ALA A 210 7.27 -8.13 -1.56
C ALA A 210 7.64 -8.61 -0.14
N VAL A 211 8.88 -8.39 0.29
CA VAL A 211 9.32 -8.71 1.66
C VAL A 211 8.59 -7.83 2.67
N VAL A 212 8.60 -6.51 2.48
CA VAL A 212 7.91 -5.57 3.38
C VAL A 212 6.42 -5.89 3.49
N PHE A 213 5.78 -6.25 2.38
CA PHE A 213 4.38 -6.63 2.33
C PHE A 213 4.09 -7.86 3.19
N VAL A 214 4.87 -8.94 3.02
CA VAL A 214 4.68 -10.18 3.81
C VAL A 214 4.89 -9.92 5.30
N VAL A 215 5.97 -9.23 5.65
CA VAL A 215 6.27 -8.84 7.04
C VAL A 215 5.13 -8.03 7.64
N THR A 216 4.64 -7.02 6.90
CA THR A 216 3.51 -6.19 7.30
C THR A 216 2.25 -7.01 7.55
N ARG A 217 1.94 -7.99 6.69
CA ARG A 217 0.77 -8.85 6.85
C ARG A 217 0.86 -9.72 8.09
N LEU A 218 2.03 -10.32 8.33
CA LEU A 218 2.28 -11.15 9.51
C LEU A 218 2.10 -10.33 10.79
N PHE A 219 2.76 -9.18 10.91
CA PHE A 219 2.62 -8.32 12.08
C PHE A 219 1.19 -7.81 12.27
N THR A 220 0.52 -7.39 11.20
CA THR A 220 -0.89 -6.97 11.27
C THR A 220 -1.78 -8.07 11.83
N LEU A 221 -1.67 -9.29 11.31
CA LEU A 221 -2.47 -10.43 11.77
C LEU A 221 -2.16 -10.78 13.23
N THR A 222 -0.87 -10.83 13.60
CA THR A 222 -0.44 -11.09 14.96
C THR A 222 -0.98 -10.05 15.93
N LEU A 223 -0.89 -8.76 15.60
CA LEU A 223 -1.41 -7.68 16.43
C LEU A 223 -2.93 -7.77 16.60
N TYR A 224 -3.67 -8.03 15.52
CA TYR A 224 -5.12 -8.22 15.63
C TYR A 224 -5.49 -9.37 16.56
N ILE A 225 -4.87 -10.54 16.38
CA ILE A 225 -5.12 -11.72 17.23
C ILE A 225 -4.72 -11.43 18.68
N LEU A 226 -3.55 -10.83 18.90
CA LEU A 226 -3.03 -10.52 20.22
C LEU A 226 -3.95 -9.54 20.96
N VAL A 227 -4.28 -8.40 20.34
CA VAL A 227 -5.07 -7.35 20.99
C VAL A 227 -6.52 -7.77 21.13
N ILE A 228 -7.18 -8.15 20.03
CA ILE A 228 -8.63 -8.43 20.02
C ILE A 228 -8.94 -9.79 20.64
N GLY A 229 -8.14 -10.81 20.33
CA GLY A 229 -8.36 -12.18 20.78
C GLY A 229 -7.94 -12.43 22.22
N PHE A 230 -6.78 -11.89 22.64
CA PHE A 230 -6.18 -12.20 23.95
C PHE A 230 -6.06 -11.01 24.90
N GLY A 231 -5.90 -9.79 24.38
CA GLY A 231 -5.69 -8.58 25.18
C GLY A 231 -6.98 -8.06 25.80
N LEU A 232 -7.95 -7.70 24.96
CA LEU A 232 -9.24 -7.14 25.37
C LEU A 232 -10.06 -8.01 26.34
N PRO A 233 -10.11 -9.36 26.24
CA PRO A 233 -10.80 -10.18 27.23
C PRO A 233 -10.26 -10.04 28.66
N ARG A 234 -9.02 -9.56 28.83
CA ARG A 234 -8.37 -9.37 30.14
C ARG A 234 -8.62 -8.00 30.75
N VAL A 235 -9.30 -7.11 30.03
CA VAL A 235 -9.64 -5.77 30.51
C VAL A 235 -11.00 -5.85 31.19
N GLU A 236 -11.10 -5.26 32.38
CA GLU A 236 -12.36 -5.19 33.11
C GLU A 236 -13.44 -4.49 32.27
N SER A 237 -14.63 -5.06 32.23
CA SER A 237 -15.76 -4.51 31.48
C SER A 237 -16.21 -3.19 32.11
N GLN A 238 -16.01 -2.09 31.40
CA GLN A 238 -16.55 -0.79 31.82
C GLN A 238 -18.06 -0.74 31.62
N ALA A 239 -18.76 -0.08 32.56
CA ALA A 239 -20.18 0.22 32.44
C ALA A 239 -20.45 1.15 31.25
N LEU A 240 -21.62 0.99 30.62
CA LEU A 240 -22.08 1.86 29.55
C LEU A 240 -22.30 3.28 30.10
N ASP A 241 -21.57 4.25 29.54
CA ASP A 241 -21.68 5.66 29.87
C ASP A 241 -21.70 6.47 28.55
N PRO A 242 -22.90 6.75 28.01
CA PRO A 242 -23.06 7.44 26.73
C PRO A 242 -22.38 8.81 26.68
N GLU A 243 -22.34 9.52 27.80
CA GLU A 243 -21.72 10.85 27.94
C GLU A 243 -20.20 10.79 27.71
N ARG A 244 -19.57 9.64 28.01
CA ARG A 244 -18.13 9.42 27.78
C ARG A 244 -17.80 8.91 26.37
N GLY A 245 -18.78 8.75 25.49
CA GLY A 245 -18.52 8.22 24.14
C GLY A 245 -18.00 6.79 24.14
N ASN A 246 -18.40 5.94 25.10
CA ASN A 246 -17.96 4.55 25.15
C ASN A 246 -18.94 3.55 24.50
N PHE A 247 -20.05 4.03 23.92
CA PHE A 247 -21.15 3.20 23.39
C PHE A 247 -20.67 2.13 22.40
N PHE A 248 -19.92 2.52 21.36
CA PHE A 248 -19.45 1.58 20.34
C PHE A 248 -18.42 0.60 20.91
N SER A 249 -17.56 1.05 21.82
CA SER A 249 -16.60 0.19 22.52
C SER A 249 -17.27 -0.81 23.45
N PHE A 250 -18.34 -0.41 24.13
CA PHE A 250 -19.16 -1.29 24.96
C PHE A 250 -19.79 -2.41 24.13
N LEU A 251 -20.41 -2.06 22.99
CA LEU A 251 -20.95 -3.05 22.06
C LEU A 251 -19.85 -3.97 21.51
N PHE A 252 -18.68 -3.41 21.20
CA PHE A 252 -17.55 -4.17 20.68
C PHE A 252 -16.94 -5.15 21.70
N ASN A 253 -17.00 -4.83 23.00
CA ASN A 253 -16.47 -5.71 24.03
C ASN A 253 -17.31 -7.00 24.22
N ASN A 254 -18.51 -7.06 23.64
CA ASN A 254 -19.27 -8.29 23.56
C ASN A 254 -18.49 -9.37 22.78
N ILE A 255 -18.34 -10.55 23.38
CA ILE A 255 -17.52 -11.65 22.83
C ILE A 255 -17.93 -12.02 21.39
N LEU A 256 -19.22 -12.03 21.08
CA LEU A 256 -19.71 -12.41 19.75
C LEU A 256 -19.30 -11.37 18.70
N PHE A 257 -19.49 -10.08 19.02
CA PHE A 257 -19.11 -9.00 18.11
C PHE A 257 -17.60 -8.97 17.90
N ARG A 258 -16.83 -9.07 18.99
CA ARG A 258 -15.38 -9.08 18.97
C ARG A 258 -14.81 -10.21 18.11
N MET A 259 -15.29 -11.44 18.32
CA MET A 259 -14.83 -12.61 17.57
C MET A 259 -15.30 -12.58 16.10
N SER A 260 -16.47 -12.01 15.82
CA SER A 260 -16.95 -11.81 14.44
C SER A 260 -16.05 -10.83 13.68
N VAL A 261 -15.68 -9.71 14.29
CA VAL A 261 -14.74 -8.75 13.69
C VAL A 261 -13.37 -9.39 13.48
N LEU A 262 -12.85 -10.14 14.47
CA LEU A 262 -11.58 -10.84 14.33
C LEU A 262 -11.60 -11.85 13.17
N LEU A 263 -12.68 -12.62 13.04
CA LEU A 263 -12.86 -13.56 11.93
C LEU A 263 -12.87 -12.82 10.57
N LEU A 264 -13.63 -11.74 10.45
CA LEU A 264 -13.68 -10.92 9.23
C LEU A 264 -12.31 -10.36 8.86
N VAL A 265 -11.54 -9.89 9.84
CA VAL A 265 -10.17 -9.42 9.63
C VAL A 265 -9.27 -10.57 9.16
N CYS A 266 -9.34 -11.74 9.79
CA CYS A 266 -8.56 -12.92 9.38
C CYS A 266 -8.90 -13.34 7.93
N LEU A 267 -10.18 -13.39 7.58
CA LEU A 267 -10.63 -13.70 6.22
C LEU A 267 -10.15 -12.65 5.21
N PHE A 268 -10.22 -11.36 5.59
CA PHE A 268 -9.71 -10.27 4.76
C PHE A 268 -8.19 -10.42 4.52
N GLN A 269 -7.40 -10.63 5.58
CA GLN A 269 -5.96 -10.84 5.48
C GLN A 269 -5.62 -12.07 4.61
N ALA A 270 -6.34 -13.18 4.80
CA ALA A 270 -6.18 -14.38 3.98
C ALA A 270 -6.50 -14.10 2.51
N SER A 271 -7.57 -13.34 2.23
CA SER A 271 -7.95 -12.97 0.85
C SER A 271 -6.90 -12.10 0.16
N VAL A 272 -6.29 -11.17 0.90
CA VAL A 272 -5.24 -10.27 0.41
C VAL A 272 -3.94 -11.06 0.18
N MET A 273 -3.56 -11.93 1.11
CA MET A 273 -2.40 -12.81 0.97
C MET A 273 -2.57 -13.77 -0.21
N TRP A 274 -3.76 -14.33 -0.39
CA TRP A 274 -4.07 -15.20 -1.53
C TRP A 274 -3.91 -14.47 -2.88
N ARG A 275 -4.35 -13.21 -2.97
CA ARG A 275 -4.14 -12.38 -4.17
C ARG A 275 -2.65 -12.14 -4.42
N PHE A 276 -1.88 -11.85 -3.37
CA PHE A 276 -0.44 -11.67 -3.46
C PHE A 276 0.28 -12.94 -3.92
N ILE A 277 -0.01 -14.10 -3.31
CA ILE A 277 0.58 -15.39 -3.68
C ILE A 277 0.27 -15.70 -5.15
N ARG A 278 -0.98 -15.54 -5.59
CA ARG A 278 -1.34 -15.76 -7.01
C ARG A 278 -0.60 -14.83 -7.96
N PHE A 279 -0.38 -13.58 -7.55
CA PHE A 279 0.41 -12.62 -8.32
C PHE A 279 1.88 -13.04 -8.40
N GLN A 280 2.51 -13.41 -7.28
CA GLN A 280 3.90 -13.85 -7.25
C GLN A 280 4.11 -15.15 -8.03
N LEU A 281 3.20 -16.13 -7.90
CA LEU A 281 3.24 -17.37 -8.69
C LEU A 281 3.12 -17.11 -10.19
N ARG A 282 2.32 -16.13 -10.61
CA ARG A 282 2.23 -15.73 -12.02
C ARG A 282 3.56 -15.16 -12.50
N ARG A 283 4.12 -14.17 -11.80
CA ARG A 283 5.41 -13.55 -12.13
C ARG A 283 6.54 -14.58 -12.16
N TRP A 284 6.54 -15.51 -11.21
CA TRP A 284 7.56 -16.56 -11.15
C TRP A 284 7.47 -17.51 -12.34
N ARG A 285 6.25 -17.91 -12.76
CA ARG A 285 6.05 -18.70 -13.98
C ARG A 285 6.53 -17.96 -15.24
N GLU A 286 6.21 -16.68 -15.36
CA GLU A 286 6.66 -15.85 -16.48
C GLU A 286 8.19 -15.77 -16.55
N TYR A 287 8.85 -15.52 -15.43
CA TYR A 287 10.31 -15.51 -15.32
C TYR A 287 10.95 -16.85 -15.73
N TRP A 288 10.44 -17.99 -15.23
CA TRP A 288 10.95 -19.31 -15.62
C TRP A 288 10.70 -19.62 -17.10
N ASN A 289 9.56 -19.22 -17.65
CA ASN A 289 9.25 -19.39 -19.06
C ASN A 289 10.24 -18.60 -19.93
N GLU A 290 10.52 -17.35 -19.59
CA GLU A 290 11.54 -16.54 -20.28
C GLU A 290 12.95 -17.14 -20.16
N GLN A 291 13.32 -17.62 -18.98
CA GLN A 291 14.62 -18.24 -18.80
C GLN A 291 14.74 -19.55 -19.60
N SER A 292 13.66 -20.33 -19.70
CA SER A 292 13.61 -21.55 -20.50
C SER A 292 13.67 -21.26 -22.00
N SER A 293 13.00 -20.20 -22.48
CA SER A 293 13.02 -19.79 -23.88
C SER A 293 14.39 -19.26 -24.28
N ARG A 294 15.04 -18.46 -23.43
CA ARG A 294 16.43 -18.01 -23.62
C ARG A 294 17.42 -19.18 -23.69
N LYS A 295 17.27 -20.18 -22.81
CA LYS A 295 18.09 -21.40 -22.85
C LYS A 295 17.89 -22.21 -24.14
N ARG A 296 16.64 -22.36 -24.60
CA ARG A 296 16.31 -23.02 -25.88
C ARG A 296 16.90 -22.28 -27.08
N ALA A 297 16.80 -20.95 -27.11
CA ALA A 297 17.39 -20.12 -28.17
C ALA A 297 18.92 -20.22 -28.18
N ALA A 298 19.58 -20.17 -27.03
CA ALA A 298 21.03 -20.34 -26.94
C ALA A 298 21.49 -21.74 -27.38
N ALA A 299 20.70 -22.79 -27.12
CA ALA A 299 20.98 -24.15 -27.56
C ALA A 299 20.84 -24.30 -29.09
N SER A 300 19.82 -23.69 -29.72
CA SER A 300 19.66 -23.72 -31.17
C SER A 300 20.77 -22.97 -31.90
N THR A 301 21.22 -21.83 -31.36
CA THR A 301 22.38 -21.09 -31.92
C THR A 301 23.66 -21.91 -31.84
N LYS A 302 23.91 -22.61 -30.71
CA LYS A 302 25.09 -23.49 -30.56
C LYS A 302 25.06 -24.70 -31.50
N GLN A 303 23.89 -25.23 -31.86
CA GLN A 303 23.76 -26.29 -32.86
C GLN A 303 24.06 -25.81 -34.28
N GLN A 304 23.69 -24.57 -34.64
CA GLN A 304 24.01 -23.99 -35.95
C GLN A 304 25.49 -23.61 -36.11
N THR A 305 26.22 -23.31 -35.02
CA THR A 305 27.65 -22.95 -35.07
C THR A 305 28.62 -24.14 -34.94
N LYS A 306 28.14 -25.39 -34.83
CA LYS A 306 29.05 -26.55 -34.92
C LYS A 306 29.52 -26.68 -36.37
N PRO A 307 30.83 -26.54 -36.67
CA PRO A 307 31.31 -26.81 -38.02
C PRO A 307 31.08 -28.30 -38.30
N LEU A 308 30.54 -28.61 -39.47
CA LEU A 308 30.63 -29.97 -40.03
C LEU A 308 32.12 -30.34 -39.98
N LYS A 309 32.49 -31.29 -39.11
CA LYS A 309 33.79 -31.94 -39.17
C LYS A 309 33.84 -32.67 -40.51
N ARG A 310 34.42 -32.02 -41.51
CA ARG A 310 34.90 -32.67 -42.73
C ARG A 310 36.21 -33.35 -42.32
N ASP A 311 36.16 -34.65 -42.06
CA ASP A 311 37.36 -35.45 -41.91
C ASP A 311 38.16 -35.33 -43.23
N SER A 312 39.33 -34.72 -43.13
CA SER A 312 40.30 -34.57 -44.20
C SER A 312 41.66 -34.91 -43.62
N GLY A 313 42.26 -35.97 -44.15
CA GLY A 313 43.64 -36.33 -43.87
C GLY A 313 43.96 -37.73 -44.35
N TYR A 314 44.41 -37.87 -45.59
CA TYR A 314 45.78 -38.27 -45.93
C TYR A 314 45.89 -38.49 -47.45
N HIS A 315 46.73 -37.67 -48.11
CA HIS A 315 47.22 -37.90 -49.46
C HIS A 315 48.56 -38.64 -49.34
N GLU A 316 48.69 -39.79 -49.99
CA GLU A 316 49.98 -40.34 -50.39
C GLU A 316 49.85 -40.95 -51.80
N ASN A 317 50.87 -40.72 -52.62
CA ASN A 317 50.88 -40.90 -54.07
C ASN A 317 50.86 -42.37 -54.50
N GLY A 318 50.16 -42.67 -55.61
CA GLY A 318 50.32 -43.95 -56.30
C GLY A 318 49.33 -44.22 -57.43
N VAL A 319 49.81 -44.02 -58.67
CA VAL A 319 49.45 -44.79 -59.88
C VAL A 319 48.10 -44.53 -60.58
N VAL A 320 48.25 -44.20 -61.85
CA VAL A 320 47.29 -44.06 -62.96
C VAL A 320 46.26 -45.20 -63.05
N LYS A 321 44.97 -44.85 -63.19
CA LYS A 321 44.06 -45.54 -64.15
C LYS A 321 42.84 -44.70 -64.51
N ALA A 322 42.48 -44.79 -65.78
CA ALA A 322 41.43 -44.06 -66.47
C ALA A 322 40.01 -44.57 -66.14
N GLU A 323 39.03 -43.67 -66.31
CA GLU A 323 37.79 -43.83 -67.12
C GLU A 323 36.53 -43.21 -66.48
N ASN A 324 35.86 -42.43 -67.34
CA ASN A 324 34.41 -42.31 -67.53
C ASN A 324 33.49 -41.79 -66.41
N GLY A 325 32.69 -40.78 -66.77
CA GLY A 325 31.29 -40.72 -66.32
C GLY A 325 30.78 -39.39 -65.76
N THR A 326 30.23 -38.56 -66.65
CA THR A 326 28.94 -37.84 -66.47
C THR A 326 28.74 -36.81 -65.34
N SER A 327 28.69 -35.53 -65.77
CA SER A 327 27.82 -34.39 -65.35
C SER A 327 26.42 -34.80 -64.80
N PRO A 328 25.63 -33.97 -64.05
CA PRO A 328 25.58 -32.52 -64.23
C PRO A 328 25.28 -31.56 -63.06
N ARG A 329 25.74 -30.34 -63.34
CA ARG A 329 25.38 -29.01 -62.87
C ARG A 329 23.86 -28.78 -62.73
N SER A 330 23.42 -28.30 -61.56
CA SER A 330 22.14 -27.58 -61.42
C SER A 330 22.38 -26.12 -61.03
N LYS A 331 21.66 -25.24 -61.74
CA LYS A 331 21.79 -23.79 -61.76
C LYS A 331 21.01 -23.14 -60.61
N LYS A 332 21.55 -22.04 -60.08
CA LYS A 332 20.84 -21.01 -59.31
C LYS A 332 19.58 -20.53 -60.06
N LEU A 333 18.47 -20.40 -59.35
CA LEU A 333 17.35 -19.53 -59.74
C LEU A 333 17.23 -18.40 -58.70
N LYS A 334 17.19 -17.16 -59.22
CA LYS A 334 16.81 -15.94 -58.50
C LYS A 334 15.28 -15.80 -58.54
N SER A 335 14.76 -15.13 -57.51
CA SER A 335 13.40 -14.62 -57.32
C SER A 335 12.90 -13.69 -58.44
N PRO A 336 11.59 -13.50 -58.53
CA PRO A 336 10.98 -12.23 -58.08
C PRO A 336 10.33 -12.29 -56.70
#